data_AF-A0ABC8U7J0-F1
#
_entry.id   AF-A0ABC8U7J0-F1
#
_cell.length_a   1.000
_cell.length_b   1.000
_cell.length_c   1.000
_cell.angle_alpha   90.00
_cell.angle_beta   90.00
_cell.angle_gamma   90.00
#
_symmetry.space_group_name_H-M   'P 1'
#
loop_
_entity.id
_entity.type
_entity.pdbx_description
1 polymer ?
#
loop_
_entity_poly.entity_id
_entity_poly.type
_entity_poly.pdbx_seq_one_letter_code
_entity_poly.pdbx_strand_id
1 'polypeptide(L)'
;MARRPHRARPHHALLKKLAKDIESLKKANNDVVEAVELRKQWRKKTRTALNELNSLNTIDIESIEEFKYVAFVKNNYAMIRGDKNKKFKCSIRILPSQDSEEIKRMANEAGIKHT
;
A
#
# COMPACT_ATOMS: atom_id res chain seq x y z
N MET A 1 59.82 39.67 -15.24
CA MET A 1 58.43 39.26 -14.98
C MET A 1 58.30 37.75 -15.19
N ALA A 2 58.29 36.95 -14.11
CA ALA A 2 58.13 35.50 -14.21
C ALA A 2 56.64 35.16 -14.48
N ARG A 3 56.34 34.52 -15.62
CA ARG A 3 55.00 34.05 -15.96
C ARG A 3 54.63 32.89 -15.02
N ARG A 4 53.54 33.03 -14.24
CA ARG A 4 53.01 31.94 -13.39
C ARG A 4 52.43 30.83 -14.29
N PRO A 5 52.72 29.55 -14.04
CA PRO A 5 52.09 28.47 -14.79
C PRO A 5 50.59 28.45 -14.49
N HIS A 6 49.79 28.31 -15.55
CA HIS A 6 48.36 28.06 -15.45
C HIS A 6 48.16 26.75 -14.68
N ARG A 7 47.66 26.83 -13.44
CA ARG A 7 47.25 25.64 -12.69
C ARG A 7 46.14 24.94 -13.49
N ALA A 8 46.36 23.68 -13.86
CA ALA A 8 45.34 22.83 -14.47
C ALA A 8 44.09 22.82 -13.56
N ARG A 9 42.94 23.22 -14.11
CA ARG A 9 41.66 23.18 -13.39
C ARG A 9 41.36 21.71 -13.03
N PRO A 10 40.83 21.43 -11.82
CA PRO A 10 40.88 20.10 -11.25
C PRO A 10 39.82 19.21 -11.90
N HIS A 11 40.24 18.31 -12.79
CA HIS A 11 39.42 17.18 -13.27
C HIS A 11 38.80 16.39 -12.10
N HIS A 12 39.46 16.42 -10.95
CA HIS A 12 39.05 15.80 -9.70
C HIS A 12 37.78 16.37 -9.05
N ALA A 13 37.45 17.65 -9.30
CA ALA A 13 36.24 18.26 -8.72
C ALA A 13 34.97 17.78 -9.44
N LEU A 14 35.04 17.65 -10.77
CA LEU A 14 33.95 17.07 -11.58
C LEU A 14 33.73 15.60 -11.23
N LEU A 15 34.81 14.81 -11.09
CA LEU A 15 34.71 13.41 -10.68
C LEU A 15 34.11 13.23 -9.29
N LYS A 16 34.48 14.09 -8.32
CA LYS A 16 33.88 14.08 -6.97
C LYS A 16 32.40 14.44 -6.96
N LYS A 17 31.97 15.39 -7.81
CA LYS A 17 30.57 15.75 -7.96
C LYS A 17 29.76 14.60 -8.57
N LEU A 18 30.27 14.01 -9.66
CA LEU A 18 29.64 12.85 -10.31
C LEU A 18 29.54 11.64 -9.36
N ALA A 19 30.54 11.37 -8.53
CA ALA A 19 30.48 10.29 -7.53
C ALA A 19 29.34 10.50 -6.52
N LYS A 20 29.17 11.74 -6.02
CA LYS A 20 28.06 12.09 -5.11
C LYS A 20 26.69 11.98 -5.77
N ASP A 21 26.59 12.37 -7.04
CA ASP A 21 25.37 12.25 -7.82
C ASP A 21 25.00 10.76 -8.04
N ILE A 22 26.00 9.91 -8.33
CA ILE A 22 25.81 8.45 -8.47
C ILE A 22 25.37 7.81 -7.15
N GLU A 23 25.95 8.19 -6.01
CA GLU A 23 25.53 7.69 -4.69
C GLU A 23 24.10 8.11 -4.36
N SER A 24 23.72 9.35 -4.67
CA SER A 24 22.35 9.85 -4.49
C SER A 24 21.34 9.07 -5.34
N LEU A 25 21.68 8.81 -6.61
CA LEU A 25 20.84 8.01 -7.51
C LEU A 25 20.72 6.55 -7.05
N LYS A 26 21.81 5.95 -6.55
CA LYS A 26 21.77 4.60 -5.96
C LYS A 26 20.84 4.54 -4.76
N LYS A 27 20.89 5.54 -3.88
CA LYS A 27 20.00 5.62 -2.71
C LYS A 27 18.54 5.77 -3.15
N ALA A 28 18.24 6.72 -4.03
CA ALA A 28 16.88 6.91 -4.55
C ALA A 28 16.34 5.65 -5.25
N ASN A 29 17.19 4.93 -5.99
CA ASN A 29 16.81 3.68 -6.61
C ASN A 29 16.53 2.58 -5.56
N ASN A 30 17.32 2.48 -4.50
CA ASN A 30 17.05 1.55 -3.41
C ASN A 30 15.73 1.87 -2.70
N ASP A 31 15.44 3.16 -2.45
CA ASP A 31 14.17 3.58 -1.84
C ASP A 31 12.98 3.20 -2.75
N VAL A 32 13.13 3.35 -4.07
CA VAL A 32 12.12 2.92 -5.06
C VAL A 32 11.96 1.40 -5.07
N VAL A 33 13.07 0.66 -5.04
CA VAL A 33 13.03 -0.82 -4.99
C VAL A 33 12.35 -1.29 -3.71
N GLU A 34 12.69 -0.70 -2.55
CA GLU A 34 12.06 -1.00 -1.27
C GLU A 34 10.56 -0.71 -1.31
N ALA A 35 10.15 0.46 -1.83
CA ALA A 35 8.74 0.78 -2.00
C ALA A 35 7.99 -0.21 -2.92
N VAL A 36 8.65 -0.68 -3.99
CA VAL A 36 8.11 -1.70 -4.89
C VAL A 36 7.97 -3.05 -4.20
N GLU A 37 8.94 -3.46 -3.40
CA GLU A 37 8.90 -4.71 -2.63
C GLU A 37 7.82 -4.66 -1.54
N LEU A 38 7.72 -3.56 -0.80
CA LEU A 38 6.65 -3.33 0.17
C LEU A 38 5.27 -3.43 -0.50
N ARG A 39 5.12 -2.85 -1.69
CA ARG A 39 3.88 -2.96 -2.46
C ARG A 39 3.57 -4.40 -2.90
N LYS A 40 4.58 -5.18 -3.29
CA LYS A 40 4.43 -6.62 -3.63
C LYS A 40 4.00 -7.43 -2.40
N GLN A 41 4.66 -7.21 -1.26
CA GLN A 41 4.32 -7.89 0.00
C GLN A 41 2.90 -7.55 0.45
N TRP A 42 2.53 -6.26 0.40
CA TRP A 42 1.18 -5.81 0.72
C TRP A 42 0.14 -6.47 -0.18
N ARG A 43 0.34 -6.49 -1.51
CA ARG A 43 -0.57 -7.19 -2.43
C ARG A 43 -0.71 -8.68 -2.10
N LYS A 44 0.39 -9.35 -1.72
CA LYS A 44 0.37 -10.76 -1.32
C LYS A 44 -0.48 -10.94 -0.06
N LYS A 45 -0.21 -10.18 1.01
CA LYS A 45 -0.96 -10.23 2.28
C LYS A 45 -2.46 -9.99 2.07
N THR A 46 -2.83 -8.93 1.35
CA THR A 46 -4.23 -8.60 1.08
C THR A 46 -4.93 -9.66 0.22
N ARG A 47 -4.21 -10.31 -0.72
CA ARG A 47 -4.75 -11.45 -1.49
C ARG A 47 -5.01 -12.66 -0.61
N THR A 48 -4.12 -12.97 0.32
CA THR A 48 -4.31 -14.09 1.27
C THR A 48 -5.51 -13.84 2.17
N ALA A 49 -5.56 -12.67 2.82
CA ALA A 49 -6.69 -12.25 3.65
C ALA A 49 -8.01 -12.30 2.88
N LEU A 50 -8.02 -11.86 1.62
CA LEU A 50 -9.23 -11.93 0.79
C LEU A 50 -9.67 -13.36 0.46
N ASN A 51 -8.73 -14.29 0.25
CA ASN A 51 -9.07 -15.68 0.03
C ASN A 51 -9.63 -16.33 1.30
N GLU A 52 -9.07 -16.00 2.47
CA GLU A 52 -9.58 -16.41 3.77
C GLU A 52 -11.01 -15.87 3.98
N LEU A 53 -11.23 -14.56 3.79
CA LEU A 53 -12.55 -13.96 3.93
C LEU A 53 -13.59 -14.50 2.93
N ASN A 54 -13.19 -14.85 1.70
CA ASN A 54 -14.11 -15.50 0.74
C ASN A 54 -14.33 -16.99 1.02
N SER A 55 -13.47 -17.64 1.80
CA SER A 55 -13.70 -19.00 2.27
C SER A 55 -14.77 -19.03 3.37
N LEU A 56 -14.96 -17.91 4.05
CA LEU A 56 -16.05 -17.70 4.99
C LEU A 56 -17.34 -17.38 4.22
N ASN A 57 -18.44 -18.04 4.59
CA ASN A 57 -19.77 -17.69 4.07
C ASN A 57 -20.28 -16.39 4.69
N THR A 58 -20.02 -16.21 5.99
CA THR A 58 -20.41 -15.04 6.80
C THR A 58 -19.22 -14.54 7.61
N ILE A 59 -19.04 -13.23 7.67
CA ILE A 59 -18.11 -12.57 8.59
C ILE A 59 -18.94 -11.87 9.66
N ASP A 60 -18.76 -12.31 10.89
CA ASP A 60 -19.32 -11.63 12.06
C ASP A 60 -18.38 -10.49 12.45
N ILE A 61 -18.96 -9.31 12.69
CA ILE A 61 -18.23 -8.09 13.05
C ILE A 61 -18.72 -7.62 14.41
N GLU A 62 -17.79 -7.46 15.34
CA GLU A 62 -18.06 -7.02 16.71
C GLU A 62 -17.52 -5.60 16.94
N SER A 63 -16.49 -5.19 16.18
CA SER A 63 -15.82 -3.89 16.35
C SER A 63 -15.72 -3.05 15.06
N ILE A 64 -15.54 -1.74 15.23
CA ILE A 64 -15.28 -0.80 14.13
C ILE A 64 -13.99 -1.16 13.38
N GLU A 65 -12.97 -1.64 14.10
CA GLU A 65 -11.67 -1.98 13.52
C GLU A 65 -11.77 -3.17 12.56
N GLU A 66 -12.52 -4.20 12.95
CA GLU A 66 -12.85 -5.34 12.09
C GLU A 66 -13.60 -4.88 10.83
N PHE A 67 -14.59 -4.00 10.99
CA PHE A 67 -15.31 -3.45 9.84
C PHE A 67 -14.41 -2.68 8.90
N LYS A 68 -13.56 -1.79 9.44
CA LYS A 68 -12.59 -1.02 8.63
C LYS A 68 -11.65 -1.96 7.88
N TYR A 69 -11.19 -3.02 8.51
CA TYR A 69 -10.33 -4.01 7.88
C TYR A 69 -11.05 -4.76 6.75
N VAL A 70 -12.26 -5.27 6.98
CA VAL A 70 -13.06 -5.97 5.96
C VAL A 70 -13.40 -5.04 4.79
N ALA A 71 -13.82 -3.80 5.07
CA ALA A 71 -14.10 -2.79 4.06
C ALA A 71 -12.83 -2.45 3.25
N PHE A 72 -11.68 -2.32 3.90
CA PHE A 72 -10.40 -2.09 3.24
C PHE A 72 -10.04 -3.26 2.29
N VAL A 73 -10.12 -4.50 2.76
CA VAL A 73 -9.81 -5.69 1.94
C VAL A 73 -10.79 -5.79 0.76
N LYS A 74 -12.08 -5.53 0.98
CA LYS A 74 -13.12 -5.53 -0.07
C LYS A 74 -12.89 -4.44 -1.11
N ASN A 75 -12.61 -3.21 -0.72
CA ASN A 75 -12.40 -2.09 -1.65
C ASN A 75 -11.14 -2.29 -2.50
N ASN A 76 -10.11 -2.90 -1.92
CA ASN A 76 -8.87 -3.21 -2.63
C ASN A 76 -8.97 -4.49 -3.49
N TYR A 77 -10.06 -5.26 -3.39
CA TYR A 77 -10.26 -6.50 -4.17
C TYR A 77 -10.13 -6.30 -5.68
N ALA A 78 -10.82 -5.28 -6.20
CA ALA A 78 -10.82 -4.96 -7.63
C ALA A 78 -9.42 -4.57 -8.12
N MET A 79 -8.64 -3.87 -7.27
CA MET A 79 -7.26 -3.49 -7.59
C MET A 79 -6.28 -4.66 -7.53
N ILE A 80 -6.53 -5.70 -6.73
CA ILE A 80 -5.62 -6.83 -6.53
C ILE A 80 -5.81 -7.92 -7.59
N ARG A 81 -7.06 -8.24 -7.98
CA ARG A 81 -7.32 -9.27 -9.01
C ARG A 81 -7.32 -8.73 -10.44
N GLY A 82 -7.25 -7.40 -10.62
CA GLY A 82 -7.31 -6.76 -11.95
C GLY A 82 -8.66 -6.92 -12.65
N ASP A 83 -9.67 -7.38 -11.92
CA ASP A 83 -10.93 -7.83 -12.47
C ASP A 83 -12.07 -7.12 -11.73
N LYS A 84 -12.54 -6.01 -12.32
CA LYS A 84 -13.58 -5.14 -11.74
C LYS A 84 -14.93 -5.85 -11.56
N ASN A 85 -15.12 -6.99 -12.22
CA ASN A 85 -16.39 -7.71 -12.26
C ASN A 85 -16.51 -8.78 -11.16
N LYS A 86 -15.42 -9.18 -10.52
CA LYS A 86 -15.52 -10.13 -9.42
C LYS A 86 -16.06 -9.42 -8.18
N LYS A 87 -17.16 -9.96 -7.64
CA LYS A 87 -17.80 -9.47 -6.42
C LYS A 87 -17.22 -10.18 -5.19
N PHE A 88 -17.09 -9.45 -4.10
CA PHE A 88 -16.83 -10.03 -2.77
C PHE A 88 -18.02 -10.92 -2.41
N LYS A 89 -17.78 -12.20 -2.13
CA LYS A 89 -18.83 -13.21 -2.00
C LYS A 89 -19.34 -13.39 -0.57
N CYS A 90 -18.58 -12.95 0.42
CA CYS A 90 -18.95 -13.12 1.82
C CYS A 90 -19.99 -12.08 2.25
N SER A 91 -21.03 -12.53 2.98
CA SER A 91 -21.99 -11.65 3.64
C SER A 91 -21.45 -11.15 4.97
N ILE A 92 -21.69 -9.87 5.27
CA ILE A 92 -21.28 -9.25 6.53
C ILE A 92 -22.45 -9.27 7.49
N ARG A 93 -22.23 -9.84 8.68
CA ARG A 93 -23.17 -9.79 9.80
C ARG A 93 -22.61 -8.88 10.88
N ILE A 94 -23.41 -7.90 11.32
CA ILE A 94 -23.02 -6.99 12.40
C ILE A 94 -23.63 -7.50 13.69
N LEU A 95 -22.79 -7.93 14.62
CA LEU A 95 -23.26 -8.39 15.92
C LEU A 95 -23.67 -7.19 16.80
N PRO A 96 -24.60 -7.39 17.75
CA PRO A 96 -24.98 -6.34 18.68
C PRO A 96 -23.79 -5.98 19.57
N SER A 97 -23.26 -4.77 19.40
CA SER A 97 -22.19 -4.20 20.21
C SER A 97 -22.45 -2.71 20.45
N GLN A 98 -21.66 -2.07 21.31
CA GLN A 98 -21.72 -0.62 21.54
C GLN A 98 -21.56 0.18 20.24
N ASP A 99 -20.78 -0.36 19.30
CA ASP A 99 -20.46 0.29 18.03
C ASP A 99 -21.40 -0.11 16.88
N SER A 100 -22.36 -1.00 17.13
CA SER A 100 -23.17 -1.61 16.05
C SER A 100 -23.95 -0.60 15.21
N GLU A 101 -24.42 0.50 15.79
CA GLU A 101 -25.09 1.58 15.04
C GLU A 101 -24.12 2.35 14.13
N GLU A 102 -22.90 2.60 14.61
CA GLU A 102 -21.86 3.29 13.84
C GLU A 102 -21.38 2.41 12.68
N ILE A 103 -21.18 1.11 12.94
CA ILE A 103 -20.82 0.13 11.90
C ILE A 103 -21.91 0.06 10.83
N LYS A 104 -23.20 0.04 11.22
CA LYS A 104 -24.33 0.07 10.27
C LYS A 104 -24.35 1.36 9.45
N ARG A 105 -24.09 2.52 10.06
CA ARG A 105 -23.98 3.80 9.36
C ARG A 105 -22.87 3.77 8.32
N MET A 106 -21.67 3.34 8.71
CA MET A 106 -20.52 3.21 7.80
C MET A 106 -20.80 2.22 6.66
N ALA A 107 -21.47 1.11 6.94
CA ALA A 107 -21.84 0.13 5.94
C ALA A 107 -22.83 0.69 4.92
N ASN A 108 -23.81 1.48 5.36
CA ASN A 108 -24.75 2.16 4.48
C ASN A 108 -24.05 3.20 3.58
N GLU A 109 -23.17 4.03 4.14
CA GLU A 109 -22.38 5.02 3.37
C GLU A 109 -21.48 4.35 2.32
N ALA A 110 -20.89 3.21 2.66
CA ALA A 110 -20.05 2.44 1.75
C ALA A 110 -20.85 1.59 0.73
N GLY A 111 -22.19 1.61 0.77
CA GLY A 111 -23.05 0.78 -0.09
C GLY A 111 -22.88 -0.73 0.15
N ILE A 112 -22.49 -1.12 1.36
CA ILE A 112 -22.24 -2.50 1.75
C ILE A 112 -23.50 -3.10 2.37
N LYS A 113 -24.06 -4.11 1.70
CA LYS A 113 -25.14 -4.93 2.26
C LYS A 113 -24.64 -5.67 3.51
N HIS A 114 -25.37 -5.52 4.60
CA HIS A 114 -25.11 -6.15 5.89
C HIS A 114 -26.41 -6.68 6.49
N THR A 115 -26.30 -7.67 7.37
CA THR A 115 -27.40 -8.25 8.16
C THR A 115 -27.17 -8.03 9.64
#